data_AF-T2IWR2-F1
#
_entry.id   AF-T2IWR2-F1
#
_cell.length_a   1.000
_cell.length_b   1.000
_cell.length_c   1.000
_cell.angle_alpha   90.00
_cell.angle_beta   90.00
_cell.angle_gamma   90.00
#
_symmetry.space_group_name_H-M   'P 1'
#
loop_
_entity.id
_entity.type
_entity.pdbx_description
1 polymer ?
#
loop_
_entity_poly.entity_id
_entity_poly.type
_entity_poly.pdbx_seq_one_letter_code
_entity_poly.pdbx_strand_id
1 'polypeptide(L)'
;MITPQTATPNSVNAWQSAIAQGAEGGNGANVRAWESAGAGLTFDLEGFDAQALTMPPAPTLDSPELAAEISEVYLQALLRDVHFSQFRDPSLGTQFAPPVDCENSNTSIADAIHILNKVTIDNRNWFNSDGTDFRDLFDNTKLEAAVGNLFFRSINLTEAEAKRKRSRVTVNNLFRGIAPGDEVGPYLSQFLLVGNRGINGNDTVLKRTDGLIRYGSVRIDHRVRTATPCKNYMTTFPEWLDVQNGADVRGLETYTNGTGANAPYRFITTPRDLATYVHYDALYEAYLNACLIYLA
;
A
#
# COMPACT_ATOMS: atom_id res chain seq x y z
N MET A 1 -31.42 14.12 12.05
CA MET A 1 -31.85 13.18 11.00
C MET A 1 -31.38 13.74 9.67
N ILE A 2 -30.37 13.13 9.06
CA ILE A 2 -29.92 13.50 7.72
C ILE A 2 -30.85 12.75 6.76
N THR A 3 -31.68 13.47 6.02
CA THR A 3 -32.57 12.91 5.00
C THR A 3 -31.70 12.29 3.90
N PRO A 4 -31.94 11.05 3.46
CA PRO A 4 -31.21 10.48 2.33
C PRO A 4 -31.52 11.33 1.10
N GLN A 5 -30.55 12.11 0.62
CA GLN A 5 -30.66 12.71 -0.70
C GLN A 5 -30.37 11.61 -1.70
N THR A 6 -31.38 11.22 -2.49
CA THR A 6 -31.15 10.47 -3.72
C THR A 6 -30.33 11.36 -4.64
N ALA A 7 -29.02 11.16 -4.70
CA ALA A 7 -28.14 11.89 -5.60
C ALA A 7 -28.61 11.66 -7.04
N THR A 8 -29.22 12.67 -7.64
CA THR A 8 -29.52 12.68 -9.07
C THR A 8 -28.27 13.13 -9.81
N PRO A 9 -27.91 12.51 -10.96
CA PRO A 9 -26.78 12.95 -11.78
C PRO A 9 -26.88 14.46 -12.09
N ASN A 10 -25.74 15.17 -12.09
CA ASN A 10 -25.64 16.61 -12.39
C ASN A 10 -26.36 17.56 -11.41
N SER A 11 -26.32 17.26 -10.11
CA SER A 11 -26.88 18.15 -9.08
C SER A 11 -25.79 18.69 -8.16
N VAL A 12 -25.15 19.81 -8.54
CA VAL A 12 -24.16 20.53 -7.72
C VAL A 12 -24.61 20.66 -6.27
N ASN A 13 -25.88 21.03 -6.04
CA ASN A 13 -26.42 21.27 -4.71
C ASN A 13 -26.69 20.00 -3.89
N ALA A 14 -26.51 18.80 -4.45
CA ALA A 14 -26.65 17.55 -3.72
C ALA A 14 -25.36 17.13 -3.00
N TRP A 15 -24.23 17.71 -3.37
CA TRP A 15 -22.92 17.40 -2.78
C TRP A 15 -22.52 18.42 -1.72
N GLN A 16 -21.79 17.99 -0.70
CA GLN A 16 -21.37 18.85 0.42
C GLN A 16 -19.96 19.41 0.26
N SER A 17 -19.11 18.73 -0.52
CA SER A 17 -17.70 19.07 -0.70
C SER A 17 -17.46 19.85 -1.99
N ALA A 18 -16.50 20.79 -1.94
CA ALA A 18 -16.13 21.60 -3.09
C ALA A 18 -15.59 20.75 -4.26
N ILE A 19 -14.90 19.64 -3.97
CA ILE A 19 -14.38 18.73 -4.99
C ILE A 19 -15.49 18.04 -5.77
N ALA A 20 -16.53 17.55 -5.08
CA ALA A 20 -17.68 16.91 -5.73
C ALA A 20 -18.57 17.95 -6.43
N GLN A 21 -18.77 19.13 -5.85
CA GLN A 21 -19.51 20.24 -6.50
C GLN A 21 -18.81 20.73 -7.78
N GLY A 22 -17.47 20.80 -7.76
CA GLY A 22 -16.65 21.26 -8.88
C GLY A 22 -16.37 20.22 -9.96
N ALA A 23 -16.74 18.95 -9.74
CA ALA A 23 -16.58 17.89 -10.73
C ALA A 23 -17.44 18.14 -11.98
N GLU A 24 -17.15 17.41 -13.07
CA GLU A 24 -17.88 17.51 -14.35
C GLU A 24 -17.95 18.95 -14.90
N GLY A 25 -16.86 19.70 -14.76
CA GLY A 25 -16.79 21.10 -15.21
C GLY A 25 -17.65 22.06 -14.38
N GLY A 26 -17.91 21.73 -13.11
CA GLY A 26 -18.76 22.52 -12.21
C GLY A 26 -20.25 22.16 -12.25
N ASN A 27 -20.62 21.07 -12.93
CA ASN A 27 -21.99 20.54 -12.94
C ASN A 27 -22.29 19.62 -11.74
N GLY A 28 -21.28 19.34 -10.91
CA GLY A 28 -21.39 18.42 -9.78
C GLY A 28 -21.10 16.99 -10.21
N ALA A 29 -20.55 16.20 -9.31
CA ALA A 29 -20.16 14.82 -9.57
C ALA A 29 -21.35 13.96 -10.01
N ASN A 30 -21.09 13.03 -10.92
CA ASN A 30 -22.01 11.93 -11.22
C ASN A 30 -22.04 10.92 -10.06
N VAL A 31 -22.93 9.93 -10.14
CA VAL A 31 -22.93 8.78 -9.22
C VAL A 31 -22.25 7.60 -9.89
N ARG A 32 -21.36 6.90 -9.17
CA ARG A 32 -20.75 5.65 -9.62
C ARG A 32 -21.52 4.42 -9.10
N ALA A 33 -21.69 3.42 -9.96
CA ALA A 33 -22.33 2.15 -9.62
C ALA A 33 -21.36 1.15 -8.97
N TRP A 34 -21.89 0.07 -8.39
CA TRP A 34 -21.07 -1.06 -7.97
C TRP A 34 -20.43 -1.75 -9.17
N GLU A 35 -19.13 -1.96 -9.11
CA GLU A 35 -18.37 -2.66 -10.14
C GLU A 35 -18.56 -4.17 -10.01
N SER A 36 -19.01 -4.82 -11.08
CA SER A 36 -18.98 -6.28 -11.23
C SER A 36 -19.68 -7.09 -10.13
N ALA A 37 -20.79 -6.57 -9.56
CA ALA A 37 -21.48 -7.16 -8.41
C ALA A 37 -21.92 -8.64 -8.59
N GLY A 38 -22.12 -9.10 -9.83
CA GLY A 38 -22.50 -10.47 -10.17
C GLY A 38 -21.38 -11.34 -10.73
N ALA A 39 -20.14 -10.88 -10.77
CA ALA A 39 -19.05 -11.59 -11.47
C ALA A 39 -18.78 -12.99 -10.89
N GLY A 40 -18.96 -13.19 -9.58
CA GLY A 40 -18.78 -14.49 -8.91
C GLY A 40 -19.81 -15.57 -9.26
N LEU A 41 -20.78 -15.28 -10.14
CA LEU A 41 -21.74 -16.24 -10.68
C LEU A 41 -21.34 -16.77 -12.07
N THR A 42 -20.19 -16.32 -12.59
CA THR A 42 -19.71 -16.68 -13.93
C THR A 42 -18.87 -17.95 -13.87
N PHE A 43 -19.12 -18.88 -14.80
CA PHE A 43 -18.29 -20.08 -14.99
C PHE A 43 -17.07 -19.78 -15.86
N ASP A 44 -16.04 -20.62 -15.74
CA ASP A 44 -14.86 -20.60 -16.60
C ASP A 44 -14.65 -21.97 -17.28
N LEU A 45 -13.93 -21.99 -18.40
CA LEU A 45 -13.61 -23.22 -19.15
C LEU A 45 -12.42 -23.98 -18.54
N GLU A 46 -11.58 -23.30 -17.77
CA GLU A 46 -10.43 -23.88 -17.09
C GLU A 46 -10.28 -23.35 -15.66
N GLY A 47 -9.50 -24.06 -14.84
CA GLY A 47 -9.32 -23.72 -13.43
C GLY A 47 -10.44 -24.22 -12.52
N PHE A 48 -10.43 -23.77 -11.27
CA PHE A 48 -11.50 -24.06 -10.32
C PHE A 48 -12.67 -23.09 -10.52
N ASP A 49 -13.89 -23.59 -10.35
CA ASP A 49 -15.08 -22.74 -10.28
C ASP A 49 -14.93 -21.68 -9.18
N ALA A 50 -15.47 -20.48 -9.41
CA ALA A 50 -15.31 -19.33 -8.52
C ALA A 50 -15.83 -19.59 -7.09
N GLN A 51 -16.81 -20.49 -6.93
CA GLN A 51 -17.39 -20.85 -5.63
C GLN A 51 -16.80 -22.14 -5.04
N ALA A 52 -15.88 -22.81 -5.75
CA ALA A 52 -15.20 -24.01 -5.26
C ALA A 52 -14.01 -23.71 -4.32
N LEU A 53 -13.57 -22.45 -4.25
CA LEU A 53 -12.51 -21.98 -3.37
C LEU A 53 -13.06 -20.95 -2.36
N THR A 54 -12.37 -20.76 -1.25
CA THR A 54 -12.78 -19.80 -0.21
C THR A 54 -11.60 -19.11 0.46
N MET A 55 -11.86 -17.97 1.09
CA MET A 55 -10.97 -17.29 2.02
C MET A 55 -11.48 -17.47 3.46
N PRO A 56 -10.61 -17.41 4.48
CA PRO A 56 -11.04 -17.42 5.88
C PRO A 56 -11.78 -16.12 6.24
N PRO A 57 -12.50 -16.08 7.37
CA PRO A 57 -13.14 -14.85 7.87
C PRO A 57 -12.14 -13.71 8.06
N ALA A 58 -12.58 -12.48 7.73
CA ALA A 58 -11.81 -11.26 7.93
C ALA A 58 -11.68 -10.89 9.43
N PRO A 59 -10.66 -10.11 9.82
CA PRO A 59 -10.53 -9.58 11.17
C PRO A 59 -11.75 -8.76 11.59
N THR A 60 -12.19 -8.91 12.85
CA THR A 60 -13.34 -8.17 13.39
C THR A 60 -12.94 -6.76 13.85
N LEU A 61 -13.91 -5.85 13.98
CA LEU A 61 -13.69 -4.46 14.39
C LEU A 61 -13.01 -4.31 15.76
N ASP A 62 -13.24 -5.28 16.66
CA ASP A 62 -12.70 -5.35 18.01
C ASP A 62 -11.45 -6.24 18.12
N SER A 63 -10.91 -6.73 17.00
CA SER A 63 -9.73 -7.60 17.02
C SER A 63 -8.42 -6.80 17.14
N PRO A 64 -7.40 -7.34 17.83
CA PRO A 64 -6.05 -6.77 17.80
C PRO A 64 -5.43 -6.75 16.39
N GLU A 65 -5.83 -7.67 15.52
CA GLU A 65 -5.37 -7.75 14.14
C GLU A 65 -5.87 -6.54 13.34
N LEU A 66 -7.18 -6.25 13.34
CA LEU A 66 -7.70 -5.09 12.62
C LEU A 66 -7.12 -3.77 13.19
N ALA A 67 -6.97 -3.66 14.51
CA ALA A 67 -6.36 -2.49 15.12
C ALA A 67 -4.92 -2.26 14.64
N ALA A 68 -4.16 -3.33 14.42
CA ALA A 68 -2.84 -3.28 13.81
C ALA A 68 -2.91 -2.90 12.32
N GLU A 69 -3.80 -3.52 11.53
CA GLU A 69 -3.96 -3.24 10.10
C GLU A 69 -4.36 -1.78 9.84
N ILE A 70 -5.36 -1.25 10.55
CA ILE A 70 -5.80 0.14 10.37
C ILE A 70 -4.72 1.12 10.80
N SER A 71 -3.98 0.81 11.88
CA SER A 71 -2.84 1.63 12.31
C SER A 71 -1.76 1.65 11.23
N GLU A 72 -1.49 0.51 10.61
CA GLU A 72 -0.52 0.40 9.50
C GLU A 72 -0.95 1.25 8.30
N VAL A 73 -2.23 1.21 7.90
CA VAL A 73 -2.77 2.03 6.80
C VAL A 73 -2.67 3.53 7.12
N TYR A 74 -2.97 3.96 8.35
CA TYR A 74 -2.77 5.36 8.76
C TYR A 74 -1.30 5.77 8.68
N LEU A 75 -0.38 4.93 9.13
CA LEU A 75 1.05 5.21 9.06
C LEU A 75 1.57 5.22 7.62
N GLN A 76 1.11 4.33 6.75
CA GLN A 76 1.40 4.37 5.31
C GLN A 76 0.88 5.67 4.67
N ALA A 77 -0.27 6.19 5.12
CA ALA A 77 -0.78 7.47 4.65
C ALA A 77 0.09 8.67 5.07
N LEU A 78 0.58 8.66 6.32
CA LEU A 78 1.47 9.70 6.86
C LEU A 78 2.87 9.65 6.24
N LEU A 79 3.35 8.46 5.90
CA LEU A 79 4.67 8.21 5.30
C LEU A 79 4.63 8.14 3.77
N ARG A 80 3.53 8.54 3.14
CA ARG A 80 3.27 8.34 1.70
C ARG A 80 4.30 9.02 0.79
N ASP A 81 4.90 10.11 1.26
CA ASP A 81 5.89 10.89 0.51
C ASP A 81 7.34 10.62 0.97
N VAL A 82 7.59 9.66 1.88
CA VAL A 82 8.95 9.27 2.31
C VAL A 82 9.68 8.51 1.19
N HIS A 83 10.98 8.77 1.03
CA HIS A 83 11.79 8.08 0.02
C HIS A 83 11.97 6.60 0.35
N PHE A 84 11.78 5.69 -0.62
CA PHE A 84 11.82 4.24 -0.40
C PHE A 84 13.14 3.71 0.19
N SER A 85 14.26 4.42 0.00
CA SER A 85 15.54 4.06 0.64
C SER A 85 15.50 4.03 2.17
N GLN A 86 14.52 4.70 2.80
CA GLN A 86 14.36 4.71 4.26
C GLN A 86 13.65 3.46 4.80
N PHE A 87 12.99 2.66 3.93
CA PHE A 87 12.29 1.42 4.29
C PHE A 87 13.21 0.18 4.25
N ARG A 88 14.44 0.36 4.75
CA ARG A 88 15.44 -0.71 4.90
C ARG A 88 16.49 -0.31 5.93
N ASP A 89 17.28 -1.28 6.37
CA ASP A 89 18.45 -1.05 7.21
C ASP A 89 19.40 0.03 6.60
N PRO A 90 19.78 1.07 7.36
CA PRO A 90 20.72 2.09 6.92
C PRO A 90 22.10 1.55 6.54
N SER A 91 22.52 0.40 7.10
CA SER A 91 23.81 -0.23 6.80
C SER A 91 23.93 -0.74 5.36
N LEU A 92 22.81 -0.96 4.66
CA LEU A 92 22.80 -1.39 3.26
C LEU A 92 23.17 -0.28 2.27
N GLY A 93 23.41 0.95 2.74
CA GLY A 93 23.88 2.08 1.94
C GLY A 93 23.09 3.36 2.17
N THR A 94 23.49 4.43 1.48
CA THR A 94 22.93 5.79 1.63
C THR A 94 21.40 5.81 1.52
N GLN A 95 20.78 6.53 2.45
CA GLN A 95 19.35 6.83 2.43
C GLN A 95 19.16 8.29 2.04
N PHE A 96 18.10 8.57 1.28
CA PHE A 96 17.80 9.89 0.75
C PHE A 96 16.57 10.49 1.43
N ALA A 97 16.55 11.82 1.49
CA ALA A 97 15.37 12.61 1.84
C ALA A 97 14.30 12.48 0.74
N PRO A 98 13.02 12.76 1.05
CA PRO A 98 11.99 12.81 0.02
C PRO A 98 12.31 13.88 -1.05
N PRO A 99 11.92 13.68 -2.32
CA PRO A 99 12.20 14.66 -3.39
C PRO A 99 11.53 16.03 -3.17
N VAL A 100 10.44 16.07 -2.42
CA VAL A 100 9.72 17.28 -2.00
C VAL A 100 9.49 17.18 -0.51
N ASP A 101 9.84 18.24 0.22
CA ASP A 101 9.60 18.33 1.66
C ASP A 101 8.14 18.72 1.92
N CYS A 102 7.41 17.89 2.65
CA CYS A 102 6.02 18.14 3.01
C CYS A 102 5.99 18.77 4.41
N GLU A 103 5.58 20.03 4.53
CA GLU A 103 5.64 20.85 5.77
C GLU A 103 4.93 20.28 7.02
N ASN A 104 4.34 19.07 6.96
CA ASN A 104 3.52 18.47 8.02
C ASN A 104 3.85 16.99 8.34
N SER A 105 4.98 16.42 7.91
CA SER A 105 5.31 15.03 8.25
C SER A 105 5.84 14.89 9.68
N ASN A 106 4.94 14.92 10.68
CA ASN A 106 5.29 14.70 12.09
C ASN A 106 5.54 13.22 12.44
N THR A 107 5.55 12.33 11.45
CA THR A 107 5.73 10.89 11.66
C THR A 107 6.95 10.41 10.90
N SER A 108 7.87 9.78 11.61
CA SER A 108 9.05 9.13 11.05
C SER A 108 8.87 7.61 10.92
N ILE A 109 9.81 6.96 10.22
CA ILE A 109 9.89 5.48 10.18
C ILE A 109 10.03 4.89 11.59
N ALA A 110 10.79 5.54 12.48
CA ALA A 110 10.96 5.10 13.85
C ALA A 110 9.66 5.18 14.66
N ASP A 111 8.88 6.25 14.46
CA ASP A 111 7.58 6.42 15.10
C ASP A 111 6.59 5.35 14.63
N ALA A 112 6.56 5.05 13.33
CA ALA A 112 5.70 4.00 12.78
C ALA A 112 6.03 2.62 13.38
N ILE A 113 7.31 2.27 13.45
CA ILE A 113 7.77 1.03 14.10
C ILE A 113 7.36 1.02 15.58
N HIS A 114 7.52 2.14 16.28
CA HIS A 114 7.14 2.26 17.68
C HIS A 114 5.64 2.04 17.88
N ILE A 115 4.82 2.74 17.10
CA ILE A 115 3.35 2.69 17.18
C ILE A 115 2.84 1.28 16.89
N LEU A 116 3.30 0.63 15.80
CA LEU A 116 2.85 -0.72 15.46
C LEU A 116 3.24 -1.76 16.50
N ASN A 117 4.41 -1.62 17.13
CA ASN A 117 4.82 -2.51 18.21
C ASN A 117 4.14 -2.19 19.56
N LYS A 118 3.29 -1.15 19.64
CA LYS A 118 2.62 -0.71 20.87
C LYS A 118 1.09 -0.68 20.79
N VAL A 119 0.49 -0.66 19.60
CA VAL A 119 -0.97 -0.68 19.45
C VAL A 119 -1.55 -1.95 20.07
N THR A 120 -2.59 -1.82 20.89
CA THR A 120 -3.23 -2.96 21.54
C THR A 120 -4.75 -2.81 21.58
N ILE A 121 -5.43 -3.96 21.59
CA ILE A 121 -6.80 -4.11 22.06
C ILE A 121 -6.77 -5.15 23.18
N ASP A 122 -7.39 -4.86 24.32
CA ASP A 122 -7.37 -5.71 25.52
C ASP A 122 -5.96 -6.15 25.92
N ASN A 123 -4.99 -5.22 25.85
CA ASN A 123 -3.56 -5.46 26.12
C ASN A 123 -2.90 -6.52 25.20
N ARG A 124 -3.50 -6.83 24.06
CA ARG A 124 -2.93 -7.72 23.04
C ARG A 124 -2.46 -6.91 21.83
N ASN A 125 -1.21 -7.10 21.43
CA ASN A 125 -0.64 -6.57 20.20
C ASN A 125 -0.54 -7.70 19.16
N TRP A 126 -0.79 -7.41 17.89
CA TRP A 126 -0.74 -8.42 16.82
C TRP A 126 0.69 -8.89 16.51
N PHE A 127 1.67 -7.99 16.50
CA PHE A 127 3.05 -8.23 16.07
C PHE A 127 3.96 -8.79 17.16
N ASN A 128 3.64 -8.50 18.42
CA ASN A 128 4.31 -9.09 19.56
C ASN A 128 3.57 -10.39 19.90
N SER A 129 4.19 -11.52 19.61
CA SER A 129 3.93 -12.70 20.43
C SER A 129 4.27 -12.29 21.86
N ASP A 130 3.28 -12.36 22.73
CA ASP A 130 3.42 -12.22 24.18
C ASP A 130 3.41 -10.77 24.65
N GLY A 131 2.41 -10.42 25.47
CA GLY A 131 2.44 -9.23 26.33
C GLY A 131 3.54 -9.30 27.41
N THR A 132 4.70 -9.88 27.09
CA THR A 132 5.93 -9.80 27.84
C THR A 132 6.83 -8.82 27.12
N ASP A 133 7.12 -7.70 27.76
CA ASP A 133 8.28 -6.89 27.37
C ASP A 133 9.51 -7.81 27.48
N PHE A 134 10.51 -7.72 26.59
CA PHE A 134 11.75 -8.48 26.75
C PHE A 134 12.40 -8.23 28.13
N ARG A 135 12.08 -7.10 28.75
CA ARG A 135 12.40 -6.78 30.15
C ARG A 135 11.82 -7.76 31.17
N ASP A 136 10.65 -8.35 30.92
CA ASP A 136 10.01 -9.34 31.80
C ASP A 136 10.72 -10.70 31.79
N LEU A 137 11.52 -11.00 30.76
CA LEU A 137 12.33 -12.23 30.69
C LEU A 137 13.59 -12.18 31.57
N PHE A 138 14.01 -10.98 32.01
CA PHE A 138 15.16 -10.79 32.91
C PHE A 138 14.74 -10.68 34.38
N ASP A 139 13.45 -10.77 34.68
CA ASP A 139 12.92 -10.85 36.04
C ASP A 139 12.69 -12.33 36.43
N ASN A 140 13.66 -12.89 37.15
CA ASN A 140 13.65 -14.30 37.57
C ASN A 140 12.45 -14.68 38.45
N THR A 141 11.68 -13.71 38.98
CA THR A 141 10.44 -14.00 39.73
C THR A 141 9.24 -14.30 38.83
N LYS A 142 9.33 -14.04 37.53
CA LYS A 142 8.27 -14.30 36.53
C LYS A 142 8.56 -15.51 35.62
N LEU A 143 9.69 -16.19 35.81
CA LEU A 143 10.16 -17.27 34.96
C LEU A 143 9.21 -18.48 34.96
N GLU A 144 8.64 -18.86 36.12
CA GLU A 144 7.68 -19.97 36.19
C GLU A 144 6.35 -19.65 35.49
N ALA A 145 5.90 -18.38 35.54
CA ALA A 145 4.76 -17.90 34.77
C ALA A 145 5.07 -17.82 33.26
N ALA A 146 6.32 -17.52 32.88
CA ALA A 146 6.76 -17.50 31.49
C ALA A 146 6.83 -18.90 30.87
N VAL A 147 7.33 -19.91 31.61
CA VAL A 147 7.42 -21.31 31.14
C VAL A 147 6.05 -21.98 31.08
N GLY A 148 5.15 -21.69 32.03
CA GLY A 148 3.75 -22.10 31.93
C GLY A 148 3.02 -21.46 30.75
N ASN A 149 3.33 -20.20 30.42
CA ASN A 149 2.78 -19.50 29.27
C ASN A 149 3.36 -19.95 27.92
N LEU A 150 4.61 -20.44 27.87
CA LEU A 150 5.21 -21.04 26.67
C LEU A 150 4.45 -22.30 26.20
N PHE A 151 3.83 -23.05 27.12
CA PHE A 151 3.00 -24.21 26.81
C PHE A 151 1.49 -23.87 26.62
N PHE A 152 1.01 -22.72 27.12
CA PHE A 152 -0.43 -22.36 27.11
C PHE A 152 -0.81 -21.13 26.24
N ARG A 153 0.11 -20.43 25.56
CA ARG A 153 -0.21 -19.16 24.85
C ARG A 153 -0.31 -19.19 23.32
N SER A 154 -0.30 -20.37 22.69
CA SER A 154 -0.68 -20.53 21.27
C SER A 154 -2.21 -20.64 21.03
N ILE A 155 -3.05 -20.44 22.04
CA ILE A 155 -4.35 -21.13 22.12
C ILE A 155 -5.56 -20.41 21.49
N ASN A 156 -5.51 -19.13 21.09
CA ASN A 156 -6.70 -18.43 20.58
C ASN A 156 -6.57 -17.85 19.16
N LEU A 157 -5.66 -18.39 18.33
CA LEU A 157 -5.65 -18.06 16.90
C LEU A 157 -6.24 -19.21 16.09
N THR A 158 -7.03 -18.89 15.08
CA THR A 158 -7.38 -19.86 14.03
C THR A 158 -6.12 -20.27 13.25
N GLU A 159 -6.15 -21.41 12.56
CA GLU A 159 -5.03 -21.84 11.72
C GLU A 159 -4.66 -20.77 10.67
N ALA A 160 -5.67 -20.11 10.10
CA ALA A 160 -5.47 -19.04 9.13
C ALA A 160 -4.83 -17.79 9.75
N GLU A 161 -5.20 -17.44 10.99
CA GLU A 161 -4.57 -16.35 11.74
C GLU A 161 -3.11 -16.66 12.04
N ALA A 162 -2.84 -17.88 12.51
CA ALA A 162 -1.47 -18.31 12.80
C ALA A 162 -0.58 -18.24 11.55
N LYS A 163 -1.10 -18.57 10.36
CA LYS A 163 -0.34 -18.51 9.08
C LYS A 163 -0.03 -17.09 8.62
N ARG A 164 -0.92 -16.12 8.86
CA ARG A 164 -0.73 -14.72 8.42
C ARG A 164 -0.19 -13.79 9.51
N LYS A 165 -0.07 -14.29 10.75
CA LYS A 165 0.51 -13.54 11.86
C LYS A 165 1.94 -13.13 11.52
N ARG A 166 2.20 -11.83 11.71
CA ARG A 166 3.52 -11.23 11.47
C ARG A 166 4.35 -11.22 12.74
N SER A 167 5.67 -11.22 12.54
CA SER A 167 6.63 -11.03 13.61
C SER A 167 6.67 -9.56 14.05
N ARG A 168 7.47 -9.28 15.08
CA ARG A 168 7.70 -7.93 15.58
C ARG A 168 8.14 -7.00 14.44
N VAL A 169 7.60 -5.79 14.41
CA VAL A 169 7.91 -4.82 13.36
C VAL A 169 9.31 -4.25 13.56
N THR A 170 10.06 -4.18 12.47
CA THR A 170 11.42 -3.66 12.36
C THR A 170 11.52 -2.80 11.09
N VAL A 171 12.65 -2.11 10.90
CA VAL A 171 12.88 -1.34 9.67
C VAL A 171 12.91 -2.22 8.41
N ASN A 172 13.24 -3.51 8.53
CA ASN A 172 13.37 -4.41 7.39
C ASN A 172 12.04 -5.04 6.94
N ASN A 173 11.04 -5.09 7.82
CA ASN A 173 9.73 -5.68 7.52
C ASN A 173 8.56 -4.68 7.63
N LEU A 174 8.81 -3.42 8.00
CA LEU A 174 7.79 -2.36 8.00
C LEU A 174 7.16 -2.24 6.61
N PHE A 175 5.85 -2.44 6.54
CA PHE A 175 5.02 -2.40 5.33
C PHE A 175 5.38 -3.44 4.24
N ARG A 176 6.19 -4.45 4.57
CA ARG A 176 6.51 -5.53 3.62
C ARG A 176 5.54 -6.69 3.73
N GLY A 177 5.50 -7.50 2.66
CA GLY A 177 4.87 -8.80 2.67
C GLY A 177 5.62 -9.82 3.54
N ILE A 178 5.08 -11.04 3.60
CA ILE A 178 5.62 -12.16 4.38
C ILE A 178 6.13 -13.30 3.51
N ALA A 179 6.18 -13.11 2.19
CA ALA A 179 6.65 -14.14 1.28
C ALA A 179 8.18 -14.29 1.35
N PRO A 180 8.72 -15.47 1.02
CA PRO A 180 10.16 -15.66 0.98
C PRO A 180 10.85 -14.67 0.03
N GLY A 181 11.75 -13.86 0.58
CA GLY A 181 12.50 -12.85 -0.16
C GLY A 181 12.04 -11.41 0.06
N ASP A 182 10.82 -11.19 0.58
CA ASP A 182 10.25 -9.84 0.76
C ASP A 182 11.11 -8.96 1.69
N GLU A 183 11.72 -9.54 2.72
CA GLU A 183 12.56 -8.81 3.69
C GLU A 183 14.04 -8.66 3.24
N VAL A 184 14.42 -9.19 2.07
CA VAL A 184 15.81 -9.21 1.61
C VAL A 184 16.10 -8.00 0.71
N GLY A 185 16.92 -7.06 1.21
CA GLY A 185 17.44 -5.95 0.41
C GLY A 185 16.50 -4.75 0.30
N PRO A 186 16.49 -4.01 -0.83
CA PRO A 186 15.61 -2.86 -1.03
C PRO A 186 14.12 -3.22 -0.93
N TYR A 187 13.28 -2.23 -0.61
CA TYR A 187 11.82 -2.42 -0.53
C TYR A 187 11.20 -2.74 -1.88
N LEU A 188 11.59 -1.99 -2.92
CA LEU A 188 11.07 -2.19 -4.27
C LEU A 188 11.75 -3.38 -4.95
N SER A 189 10.93 -4.25 -5.53
CA SER A 189 11.40 -5.28 -6.45
C SER A 189 12.20 -4.66 -7.59
N GLN A 190 13.30 -5.30 -7.97
CA GLN A 190 14.14 -4.83 -9.07
C GLN A 190 13.37 -4.77 -10.39
N PHE A 191 12.32 -5.58 -10.57
CA PHE A 191 11.47 -5.58 -11.76
C PHE A 191 10.60 -4.33 -11.92
N LEU A 192 10.50 -3.48 -10.89
CA LEU A 192 9.84 -2.18 -10.97
C LEU A 192 10.79 -1.02 -11.29
N LEU A 193 12.10 -1.30 -11.43
CA LEU A 193 13.13 -0.28 -11.57
C LEU A 193 14.04 -0.53 -12.78
N VAL A 194 14.53 -1.76 -12.93
CA VAL A 194 15.52 -2.07 -13.96
C VAL A 194 14.89 -2.30 -15.33
N GLY A 195 15.64 -2.00 -16.37
CA GLY A 195 15.32 -2.38 -17.75
C GLY A 195 16.19 -3.54 -18.24
N ASN A 196 16.31 -3.67 -19.56
CA ASN A 196 17.23 -4.59 -20.22
C ASN A 196 18.42 -3.86 -20.84
N ARG A 197 19.37 -4.64 -21.37
CA ARG A 197 20.35 -4.12 -22.34
C ARG A 197 19.66 -3.98 -23.71
N GLY A 198 20.41 -3.55 -24.73
CA GLY A 198 19.88 -3.40 -26.08
C GLY A 198 19.35 -4.70 -26.70
N ILE A 199 19.02 -4.66 -28.00
CA ILE A 199 18.32 -5.76 -28.69
C ILE A 199 19.15 -7.05 -28.77
N ASN A 200 20.47 -6.96 -28.61
CA ASN A 200 21.37 -8.11 -28.51
C ASN A 200 22.63 -7.74 -27.72
N GLY A 201 23.54 -8.71 -27.53
CA GLY A 201 24.77 -8.50 -26.75
C GLY A 201 25.72 -7.41 -27.27
N ASN A 202 25.57 -6.98 -28.52
CA ASN A 202 26.38 -5.93 -29.13
C ASN A 202 25.71 -4.54 -29.06
N ASP A 203 24.42 -4.48 -28.73
CA ASP A 203 23.68 -3.22 -28.60
C ASP A 203 23.84 -2.66 -27.18
N THR A 204 24.72 -1.69 -27.07
CA THR A 204 25.14 -1.06 -25.81
C THR A 204 24.45 0.27 -25.54
N VAL A 205 23.48 0.67 -26.38
CA VAL A 205 22.76 1.95 -26.24
C VAL A 205 21.98 2.00 -24.94
N LEU A 206 21.33 0.89 -24.56
CA LEU A 206 20.57 0.79 -23.31
C LEU A 206 21.32 -0.03 -22.26
N LYS A 207 21.26 0.46 -21.02
CA LYS A 207 21.76 -0.21 -19.83
C LYS A 207 20.59 -0.65 -18.97
N ARG A 208 20.84 -1.70 -18.18
CA ARG A 208 19.88 -2.19 -17.17
C ARG A 208 19.42 -1.09 -16.19
N THR A 209 20.28 -0.12 -15.92
CA THR A 209 20.02 1.02 -15.03
C THR A 209 19.17 2.13 -15.66
N ASP A 210 18.91 2.09 -16.96
CA ASP A 210 18.17 3.15 -17.65
C ASP A 210 16.65 3.03 -17.44
N GLY A 211 16.19 1.87 -16.95
CA GLY A 211 14.78 1.63 -16.64
C GLY A 211 13.89 1.44 -17.87
N LEU A 212 14.46 0.93 -18.95
CA LEU A 212 13.76 0.70 -20.22
C LEU A 212 13.71 -0.82 -20.47
N ILE A 213 12.53 -1.42 -20.36
CA ILE A 213 12.33 -2.84 -20.69
C ILE A 213 12.36 -2.99 -22.20
N ARG A 214 13.05 -4.03 -22.68
CA ARG A 214 12.95 -4.43 -24.08
C ARG A 214 11.64 -5.16 -24.31
N TYR A 215 10.74 -4.55 -25.09
CA TYR A 215 9.49 -5.18 -25.52
C TYR A 215 9.55 -5.50 -27.01
N GLY A 216 10.12 -6.65 -27.33
CA GLY A 216 10.44 -7.02 -28.72
C GLY A 216 11.48 -6.06 -29.32
N SER A 217 11.01 -5.20 -30.23
CA SER A 217 11.81 -4.16 -30.91
C SER A 217 11.48 -2.73 -30.45
N VAL A 218 10.56 -2.59 -29.49
CA VAL A 218 10.25 -1.32 -28.81
C VAL A 218 10.59 -1.44 -27.33
N ARG A 219 10.16 -0.46 -26.54
CA ARG A 219 10.50 -0.40 -25.12
C ARG A 219 9.35 0.12 -24.25
N ILE A 220 9.36 -0.30 -22.99
CA ILE A 220 8.48 0.17 -21.93
C ILE A 220 9.34 0.97 -20.95
N ASP A 221 8.87 2.15 -20.52
CA ASP A 221 9.56 3.00 -19.55
C ASP A 221 9.02 2.75 -18.14
N HIS A 222 9.90 2.46 -17.18
CA HIS A 222 9.55 2.25 -15.77
C HIS A 222 9.33 3.52 -14.96
N ARG A 223 9.33 4.68 -15.61
CA ARG A 223 9.01 5.95 -14.96
C ARG A 223 7.49 6.12 -14.91
N VAL A 224 6.95 6.24 -13.71
CA VAL A 224 5.52 6.46 -13.46
C VAL A 224 5.19 7.94 -13.46
N ARG A 225 3.92 8.27 -13.70
CA ARG A 225 3.43 9.65 -13.61
C ARG A 225 3.55 10.16 -12.18
N THR A 226 4.11 11.35 -11.99
CA THR A 226 4.29 11.95 -10.67
C THR A 226 3.02 12.69 -10.22
N ALA A 227 2.24 12.08 -9.31
CA ALA A 227 1.14 12.77 -8.64
C ALA A 227 1.66 13.93 -7.79
N THR A 228 0.87 15.00 -7.61
CA THR A 228 1.24 16.15 -6.78
C THR A 228 1.63 15.67 -5.37
N PRO A 229 2.89 15.87 -4.94
CA PRO A 229 3.35 15.43 -3.63
C PRO A 229 2.50 16.04 -2.50
N CYS A 230 2.41 15.32 -1.38
CA CYS A 230 1.73 15.78 -0.16
C CYS A 230 0.21 16.04 -0.29
N LYS A 231 -0.40 15.89 -1.47
CA LYS A 231 -1.84 16.11 -1.67
C LYS A 231 -2.62 14.82 -1.39
N ASN A 232 -3.52 14.88 -0.42
CA ASN A 232 -4.38 13.78 -0.01
C ASN A 232 -5.86 14.19 -0.19
N TYR A 233 -6.75 13.20 -0.22
CA TYR A 233 -8.19 13.39 -0.46
C TYR A 233 -9.00 12.75 0.66
N MET A 234 -10.29 13.10 0.78
CA MET A 234 -11.20 12.57 1.80
C MET A 234 -10.72 12.87 3.23
N THR A 235 -10.05 14.00 3.42
CA THR A 235 -9.49 14.42 4.73
C THR A 235 -10.49 15.22 5.56
N THR A 236 -11.62 15.60 4.97
CA THR A 236 -12.73 16.30 5.63
C THR A 236 -13.99 15.44 5.60
N PHE A 237 -14.86 15.61 6.60
CA PHE A 237 -16.12 14.87 6.67
C PHE A 237 -17.01 15.05 5.43
N PRO A 238 -17.19 16.26 4.84
CA PRO A 238 -17.97 16.43 3.61
C PRO A 238 -17.41 15.64 2.42
N GLU A 239 -16.09 15.67 2.20
CA GLU A 239 -15.47 14.91 1.11
C GLU A 239 -15.65 13.40 1.31
N TRP A 240 -15.40 12.91 2.53
CA TRP A 240 -15.60 11.52 2.85
C TRP A 240 -17.06 11.09 2.62
N LEU A 241 -18.03 11.87 3.11
CA LEU A 241 -19.45 11.58 3.00
C LEU A 241 -19.92 11.55 1.54
N ASP A 242 -19.52 12.51 0.71
CA ASP A 242 -19.88 12.53 -0.70
C ASP A 242 -19.33 11.29 -1.44
N VAL A 243 -18.08 10.90 -1.16
CA VAL A 243 -17.50 9.68 -1.74
C VAL A 243 -18.25 8.43 -1.27
N GLN A 244 -18.65 8.34 0.01
CA GLN A 244 -19.48 7.23 0.52
C GLN A 244 -20.86 7.19 -0.16
N ASN A 245 -21.43 8.36 -0.48
CA ASN A 245 -22.70 8.48 -1.21
C ASN A 245 -22.55 8.26 -2.73
N GLY A 246 -21.38 7.85 -3.20
CA GLY A 246 -21.15 7.45 -4.59
C GLY A 246 -20.74 8.58 -5.53
N ALA A 247 -20.36 9.76 -5.03
CA ALA A 247 -19.84 10.85 -5.88
C ALA A 247 -18.65 10.37 -6.73
N ASP A 248 -18.77 10.46 -8.05
CA ASP A 248 -17.71 10.10 -8.98
C ASP A 248 -16.68 11.22 -9.07
N VAL A 249 -15.55 11.01 -8.40
CA VAL A 249 -14.43 11.95 -8.31
C VAL A 249 -13.16 11.39 -8.96
N ARG A 250 -13.30 10.37 -9.82
CA ARG A 250 -12.18 9.76 -10.54
C ARG A 250 -11.53 10.77 -11.49
N GLY A 251 -10.21 10.70 -11.64
CA GLY A 251 -9.46 11.56 -12.56
C GLY A 251 -9.32 13.01 -12.11
N LEU A 252 -9.68 13.32 -10.85
CA LEU A 252 -9.49 14.64 -10.25
C LEU A 252 -8.14 14.79 -9.55
N GLU A 253 -7.29 13.76 -9.57
CA GLU A 253 -5.92 13.85 -9.09
C GLU A 253 -5.11 14.84 -9.92
N THR A 254 -4.24 15.59 -9.25
CA THR A 254 -3.32 16.51 -9.94
C THR A 254 -1.94 15.88 -10.04
N TYR A 255 -1.23 16.22 -11.12
CA TYR A 255 0.11 15.72 -11.42
C TYR A 255 1.07 16.88 -11.69
N THR A 256 2.36 16.67 -11.42
CA THR A 256 3.38 17.69 -11.64
C THR A 256 3.76 17.78 -13.13
N ASN A 257 4.19 18.96 -13.59
CA ASN A 257 4.68 19.16 -14.97
C ASN A 257 6.02 19.92 -15.00
N GLY A 258 6.77 19.87 -13.89
CA GLY A 258 8.01 20.61 -13.72
C GLY A 258 9.23 19.82 -14.19
N THR A 259 10.37 20.11 -13.58
CA THR A 259 11.66 19.43 -13.82
C THR A 259 12.23 18.87 -12.52
N GLY A 260 13.27 18.03 -12.62
CA GLY A 260 13.95 17.46 -11.44
C GLY A 260 13.00 16.65 -10.57
N ALA A 261 12.93 16.95 -9.27
CA ALA A 261 12.03 16.29 -8.32
C ALA A 261 10.54 16.38 -8.69
N ASN A 262 10.16 17.41 -9.45
CA ASN A 262 8.81 17.68 -9.95
C ASN A 262 8.61 17.27 -11.42
N ALA A 263 9.51 16.47 -11.98
CA ALA A 263 9.38 15.96 -13.34
C ALA A 263 8.05 15.21 -13.54
N PRO A 264 7.45 15.28 -14.74
CA PRO A 264 6.16 14.66 -14.97
C PRO A 264 6.18 13.13 -14.85
N TYR A 265 7.30 12.51 -15.18
CA TYR A 265 7.52 11.08 -14.98
C TYR A 265 8.85 10.86 -14.25
N ARG A 266 8.88 9.93 -13.30
CA ARG A 266 10.08 9.53 -12.56
C ARG A 266 10.02 8.07 -12.16
N PHE A 267 11.17 7.49 -11.81
CA PHE A 267 11.19 6.17 -11.17
C PHE A 267 10.35 6.18 -9.90
N ILE A 268 9.74 5.04 -9.56
CA ILE A 268 9.02 4.90 -8.28
C ILE A 268 9.99 5.23 -7.14
N THR A 269 9.74 6.36 -6.47
CA THR A 269 10.66 6.97 -5.51
C THR A 269 10.04 6.99 -4.11
N THR A 270 8.75 7.27 -4.01
CA THR A 270 7.98 7.31 -2.75
C THR A 270 6.77 6.37 -2.82
N PRO A 271 6.16 5.98 -1.68
CA PRO A 271 4.92 5.21 -1.69
C PRO A 271 3.79 5.86 -2.49
N ARG A 272 3.75 7.18 -2.64
CA ARG A 272 2.82 7.89 -3.54
C ARG A 272 2.98 7.49 -5.00
N ASP A 273 4.22 7.30 -5.45
CA ASP A 273 4.51 6.84 -6.81
C ASP A 273 4.05 5.40 -6.99
N LEU A 274 4.26 4.54 -5.99
CA LEU A 274 3.76 3.16 -6.01
C LEU A 274 2.22 3.11 -5.98
N ALA A 275 1.59 3.97 -5.18
CA ALA A 275 0.13 4.13 -5.16
C ALA A 275 -0.40 4.65 -6.50
N THR A 276 0.35 5.50 -7.20
CA THR A 276 -0.01 5.97 -8.54
C THR A 276 0.14 4.86 -9.59
N TYR A 277 1.17 4.01 -9.46
CA TYR A 277 1.36 2.84 -10.31
C TYR A 277 0.15 1.91 -10.25
N VAL A 278 -0.23 1.46 -9.05
CA VAL A 278 -1.35 0.53 -8.85
C VAL A 278 -2.75 1.15 -8.98
N HIS A 279 -2.83 2.45 -9.31
CA HIS A 279 -4.11 3.12 -9.55
C HIS A 279 -4.58 2.93 -11.00
N TYR A 280 -3.64 2.75 -11.93
CA TYR A 280 -3.94 2.69 -13.37
C TYR A 280 -3.29 1.48 -14.07
N ASP A 281 -2.64 0.59 -13.32
CA ASP A 281 -2.00 -0.57 -13.92
C ASP A 281 -3.05 -1.48 -14.55
N ALA A 282 -2.73 -1.98 -15.75
CA ALA A 282 -3.59 -2.95 -16.40
C ALA A 282 -3.31 -4.33 -15.79
N LEU A 283 -3.98 -4.70 -14.69
CA LEU A 283 -4.02 -6.00 -13.97
C LEU A 283 -2.72 -6.83 -13.99
N TYR A 284 -2.30 -7.30 -15.18
CA TYR A 284 -1.10 -8.09 -15.45
C TYR A 284 0.17 -7.36 -15.88
N GLU A 285 0.12 -6.04 -15.92
CA GLU A 285 1.23 -5.20 -16.35
C GLU A 285 2.54 -5.51 -15.61
N ALA A 286 2.53 -5.49 -14.27
CA ALA A 286 3.74 -5.65 -13.47
C ALA A 286 4.44 -7.01 -13.69
N TYR A 287 3.66 -8.08 -13.79
CA TYR A 287 4.21 -9.43 -13.94
C TYR A 287 4.54 -9.78 -15.40
N LEU A 288 3.82 -9.22 -16.38
CA LEU A 288 4.27 -9.27 -17.78
C LEU A 288 5.60 -8.54 -17.95
N ASN A 289 5.75 -7.36 -17.36
CA ASN A 289 6.99 -6.59 -17.38
C ASN A 289 8.16 -7.36 -16.76
N ALA A 290 7.94 -8.00 -15.61
CA ALA A 290 8.94 -8.87 -15.01
C ALA A 290 9.32 -10.05 -15.92
N CYS A 291 8.34 -10.68 -16.58
CA CYS A 291 8.58 -11.75 -17.54
C CYS A 291 9.44 -11.28 -18.73
N LEU A 292 9.12 -10.11 -19.30
CA LEU A 292 9.88 -9.51 -20.40
C LEU A 292 11.33 -9.21 -19.99
N ILE A 293 11.54 -8.71 -18.77
CA ILE A 293 12.89 -8.46 -18.25
C ILE A 293 13.69 -9.75 -18.16
N TYR A 294 13.07 -10.85 -17.72
CA TYR A 294 13.72 -12.15 -17.62
C TYR A 294 14.06 -12.78 -18.98
N LEU A 295 13.20 -12.58 -20.00
CA LEU A 295 13.36 -13.18 -21.32
C LEU A 295 14.41 -12.47 -22.20
N ALA A 296 14.69 -11.19 -21.92
CA ALA A 296 15.43 -10.30 -22.81
C ALA A 296 16.95 -10.27 -22.59
#